data_AF-A0A953M5U7-F1
#
_entry.id   AF-A0A953M5U7-F1
#
_cell.length_a   1.000
_cell.length_b   1.000
_cell.length_c   1.000
_cell.angle_alpha   90.00
_cell.angle_beta   90.00
_cell.angle_gamma   90.00
#
_symmetry.space_group_name_H-M   'P 1'
#
loop_
_entity.id
_entity.type
_entity.pdbx_description
1 polymer ?
#
loop_
_entity_poly.entity_id
_entity_poly.type
_entity_poly.pdbx_seq_one_letter_code
_entity_poly.pdbx_strand_id
1 'polypeptide(L)' 'VRLRVGEAIVLEVTAFTSPCRWIAGSFIDGEFSRIAQDTHPGQSRVYARVLAEGDVAPGDAVEFMA' A
#
# COMPACT_ATOMS: atom_id res chain seq x y z
N VAL A 1 -11.07 3.49 1.87
CA VAL A 1 -11.11 2.03 2.13
C VAL A 1 -10.52 1.78 3.50
N ARG A 2 -11.17 0.95 4.34
CA ARG A 2 -10.61 0.53 5.63
C ARG A 2 -10.23 -0.93 5.61
N LEU A 3 -9.10 -1.24 6.21
CA LEU A 3 -8.53 -2.57 6.28
C LEU A 3 -8.27 -2.93 7.74
N ARG A 4 -8.57 -4.16 8.11
CA ARG A 4 -8.08 -4.78 9.34
C ARG A 4 -6.88 -5.65 8.99
N VAL A 5 -5.81 -5.53 9.76
CA VAL A 5 -4.60 -6.36 9.64
C VAL A 5 -4.39 -7.08 10.96
N GLY A 6 -4.30 -8.41 10.90
CA GLY A 6 -4.19 -9.22 12.11
C GLY A 6 -5.40 -9.01 13.05
N GLU A 7 -5.16 -9.04 14.36
CA GLU A 7 -6.22 -8.94 15.37
C GLU A 7 -6.63 -7.50 15.69
N ALA A 8 -5.67 -6.56 15.73
CA ALA A 8 -5.88 -5.24 16.35
C ALA A 8 -5.67 -4.04 15.41
N ILE A 9 -4.90 -4.18 14.33
CA ILE A 9 -4.53 -3.02 13.51
C ILE A 9 -5.66 -2.65 12.57
N VAL A 10 -6.01 -1.36 12.56
CA VAL A 10 -6.97 -0.79 11.61
C VAL A 10 -6.29 0.31 10.81
N LEU A 11 -6.36 0.19 9.48
CA LEU A 11 -5.78 1.13 8.54
C LEU A 11 -6.86 1.75 7.66
N GLU A 12 -6.68 3.02 7.30
CA GLU A 12 -7.47 3.70 6.28
C GLU A 12 -6.58 4.10 5.11
N VAL A 13 -6.89 3.60 3.91
CA VAL A 13 -6.20 4.01 2.68
C VAL A 13 -6.51 5.47 2.39
N THR A 14 -5.47 6.29 2.27
CA THR A 14 -5.58 7.74 2.07
C THR A 14 -5.24 8.18 0.65
N ALA A 15 -4.31 7.50 -0.02
CA ALA A 15 -3.89 7.84 -1.38
C ALA A 15 -3.17 6.68 -2.08
N PHE A 16 -3.13 6.72 -3.40
CA PHE A 16 -2.17 5.95 -4.18
C PHE A 16 -0.78 6.59 -4.11
N THR A 17 0.27 5.77 -4.20
CA THR A 17 1.64 6.29 -4.22
C THR A 17 1.99 6.86 -5.59
N SER A 18 2.65 8.02 -5.60
CA SER A 18 3.20 8.58 -6.84
C SER A 18 4.55 7.94 -7.19
N PRO A 19 4.84 7.70 -8.48
CA PRO A 19 6.16 7.28 -8.94
C PRO A 19 7.24 8.29 -8.53
N CYS A 20 8.39 7.78 -8.10
CA CYS A 20 9.52 8.62 -7.69
C CYS A 20 10.80 8.12 -8.34
N ARG A 21 11.53 8.98 -9.05
CA ARG A 21 12.76 8.57 -9.76
C ARG A 21 13.83 7.95 -8.85
N TRP A 22 13.80 8.28 -7.55
CA TRP A 22 14.77 7.77 -6.59
C TRP A 22 14.66 6.26 -6.35
N ILE A 23 13.50 5.65 -6.65
CA ILE A 23 13.31 4.20 -6.54
C ILE A 23 13.54 3.47 -7.87
N ALA A 24 14.01 4.14 -8.92
CA ALA A 24 14.21 3.53 -10.24
C ALA A 24 15.08 2.26 -10.19
N GLY A 25 16.14 2.25 -9.37
CA GLY A 25 17.02 1.08 -9.21
C GLY A 25 16.35 -0.17 -8.62
N SER A 26 15.13 -0.06 -8.09
CA SER A 26 14.34 -1.19 -7.60
C SER A 26 13.50 -1.86 -8.70
N PHE A 27 13.48 -1.31 -9.92
CA PHE A 27 12.67 -1.80 -11.03
C PHE A 27 13.55 -2.26 -12.19
N ILE A 28 13.10 -3.32 -12.87
CA ILE A 28 13.70 -3.77 -14.13
C ILE A 28 13.65 -2.58 -15.12
N ASP A 29 14.78 -2.33 -15.78
CA ASP A 29 14.99 -1.22 -16.72
C ASP A 29 14.70 0.18 -16.15
N GLY A 30 14.62 0.32 -14.82
CA GLY A 30 14.28 1.57 -14.19
C GLY A 30 12.81 1.97 -14.31
N GLU A 31 11.91 1.05 -14.65
CA GLU A 31 10.50 1.36 -14.97
C GLU A 31 9.62 1.60 -13.72
N PHE A 32 10.02 2.56 -12.88
CA PHE A 32 9.28 2.95 -11.67
C PHE A 32 7.94 3.63 -11.98
N SER A 33 7.72 4.07 -13.23
CA SER A 33 6.44 4.68 -13.64
C SER A 33 5.26 3.70 -13.54
N ARG A 34 5.55 2.39 -13.58
CA ARG A 34 4.58 1.29 -13.49
C ARG A 34 3.69 1.33 -12.24
N ILE A 35 4.14 1.97 -11.15
CA ILE A 35 3.32 2.11 -9.93
C ILE A 35 2.33 3.28 -9.98
N ALA A 36 2.26 4.03 -11.09
CA ALA A 36 1.28 5.10 -11.25
C ALA A 36 -0.13 4.50 -11.40
N GLN A 37 -1.04 4.84 -10.48
CA GLN A 37 -2.41 4.34 -10.54
C GLN A 37 -3.16 4.81 -11.81
N ASP A 38 -2.92 6.04 -12.26
CA ASP A 38 -3.65 6.64 -13.38
C ASP A 38 -3.37 5.94 -14.71
N THR A 39 -2.16 5.42 -14.90
CA THR A 39 -1.74 4.73 -16.13
C THR A 39 -1.71 3.21 -15.97
N HIS A 40 -1.56 2.69 -14.75
CA HIS A 40 -1.48 1.26 -14.44
C HIS A 40 -2.35 0.92 -13.21
N PRO A 41 -3.69 0.99 -13.34
CA PRO A 41 -4.60 0.80 -12.22
C PRO A 41 -4.42 -0.58 -11.58
N GLY A 42 -4.30 -0.60 -10.24
CA GLY A 42 -4.12 -1.81 -9.46
C GLY A 42 -2.67 -2.27 -9.30
N GLN A 43 -1.71 -1.63 -9.98
CA GLN A 43 -0.27 -1.87 -9.79
C GLN A 43 0.38 -0.88 -8.82
N SER A 44 -0.36 0.14 -8.40
CA SER A 44 0.12 1.10 -7.42
C SER A 44 0.12 0.52 -6.00
N ARG A 45 1.01 1.02 -5.17
CA ARG A 45 0.92 0.88 -3.72
C ARG A 45 0.02 1.97 -3.17
N VAL A 46 -0.35 1.85 -1.90
CA VAL A 46 -1.17 2.84 -1.21
C VAL A 46 -0.47 3.36 0.03
N TYR A 47 -0.70 4.64 0.32
CA TYR A 47 -0.50 5.18 1.66
C TYR A 47 -1.74 4.90 2.49
N ALA A 48 -1.52 4.56 3.76
CA ALA A 48 -2.58 4.36 4.72
C ALA A 48 -2.25 5.08 6.03
N ARG A 49 -3.30 5.50 6.72
CA ARG A 49 -3.26 6.07 8.06
C ARG A 49 -3.64 5.00 9.07
N VAL A 50 -2.88 4.91 10.16
CA VAL A 50 -3.21 4.03 11.29
C VAL A 50 -4.36 4.65 12.08
N LEU A 51 -5.45 3.91 12.24
CA LEU A 51 -6.60 4.27 13.07
C LEU A 51 -6.56 3.58 14.44
N ALA A 52 -6.04 2.35 14.47
CA ALA A 52 -5.76 1.60 15.67
C ALA A 52 -4.40 0.90 15.53
N GLU A 53 -3.54 1.09 16.53
CA GLU A 53 -2.20 0.50 16.59
C GLU A 53 -2.25 -0.92 17.14
N GLY A 54 -1.20 -1.68 16.87
CA GLY A 54 -1.02 -3.06 17.32
C GLY A 54 0.23 -3.66 16.69
N ASP A 55 0.53 -4.91 17.06
CA ASP A 55 1.63 -5.66 16.47
C ASP A 55 1.21 -6.29 15.14
N VAL A 56 2.14 -6.36 14.19
CA VAL A 56 1.97 -7.03 12.90
C VAL A 56 3.04 -8.10 12.73
N ALA A 57 2.64 -9.27 12.27
CA ALA A 57 3.52 -10.38 11.95
C ALA A 57 3.31 -10.86 10.50
N PRO A 58 4.35 -11.41 9.85
CA PRO A 58 4.17 -12.11 8.58
C PRO A 58 3.12 -13.22 8.68
N GLY A 59 2.15 -13.22 7.77
CA GLY A 59 1.05 -14.19 7.77
C GLY A 59 -0.27 -13.66 8.35
N ASP A 60 -0.27 -12.47 8.96
CA ASP A 60 -1.50 -11.83 9.42
C ASP A 60 -2.48 -11.59 8.26
N ALA A 61 -3.75 -11.93 8.50
CA ALA A 61 -4.81 -11.72 7.53
C ALA A 61 -5.04 -10.22 7.29
N VAL A 62 -5.37 -9.88 6.05
CA VAL A 62 -5.78 -8.53 5.65
C VAL A 62 -7.19 -8.60 5.10
N GLU A 63 -8.11 -7.89 5.74
CA GLU A 63 -9.53 -7.93 5.42
C GLU A 63 -10.10 -6.53 5.22
N PHE A 64 -11.03 -6.40 4.27
CA PHE A 64 -11.81 -5.18 4.12
C PHE A 64 -12.80 -5.05 5.26
N MET A 65 -12.88 -3.85 5.82
CA MET A 65 -13.92 -3.52 6.80
C MET A 65 -15.12 -2.91 6.06
N ALA A 66 -16.32 -3.37 6.41
CA ALA A 66 -17.59 -2.79 5.97
C ALA A 66 -17.86 -1.43 6.62
#